data_AF-A0A517RPQ3-F1
#
_entry.id   AF-A0A517RPQ3-F1
#
_cell.length_a   1.000
_cell.length_b   1.000
_cell.length_c   1.000
_cell.angle_alpha   90.00
_cell.angle_beta   90.00
_cell.angle_gamma   90.00
#
_symmetry.space_group_name_H-M   'P 1'
#
loop_
_entity.id
_entity.type
_entity.pdbx_description
1 polymer ?
#
loop_
_entity_poly.entity_id
_entity_poly.type
_entity_poly.pdbx_seq_one_letter_code
_entity_poly.pdbx_strand_id
1 'polypeptide(L)'
;MRRIQMTGLLLLMGFFLPVPQAEAETALIKFGKETEWKYQDDGKALPPGWVQPNFADEKWSTGLAPLGFGDRGLNTIVRFGDDPQKKQITTYFRRAFQIEDPDKLKKLVLLIRSDDGVVVYLNGKEIARNNLPAGQVTAETTAIKAIGGVLERLYQRFTVSTDNLVSGTNLLAVEVHQANPRSSDLFLDLELRGYQDEKELRPTLTPQAKPATVAYHSRHYVAPKLKIIDGYVDGGRGMQLNDQGQARSRRELLIVDRSRDASLRKHLEFAKSDEIKSLEPVKRAFRLAKYIDQSMTLEKDNRYTMAAVVLLTKEYANEGVLIGDVTRICGAGVCRHRALLFKILADEAGLDVALVRGNFGDAERREGHAWNELHLKDGRRFVVDVMHRRMIPITVEANVATRRYLTVENKPWYELPETALPLSAPRP
;
A
#
# COMPACT_ATOMS: atom_id res chain seq x y z
N MET A 1 -59.34 52.39 21.11
CA MET A 1 -57.91 52.08 21.27
C MET A 1 -57.64 50.65 20.79
N ARG A 2 -57.09 50.46 19.59
CA ARG A 2 -56.63 49.14 19.09
C ARG A 2 -55.10 49.18 19.02
N ARG A 3 -54.45 48.29 19.78
CA ARG A 3 -52.98 48.08 19.75
C ARG A 3 -52.66 47.09 18.63
N ILE A 4 -51.76 47.48 17.74
CA ILE A 4 -51.14 46.60 16.74
C ILE A 4 -49.82 46.11 17.37
N GLN A 5 -49.66 44.79 17.54
CA GLN A 5 -48.36 44.19 17.89
C GLN A 5 -47.69 43.71 16.59
N MET A 6 -46.50 44.24 16.30
CA MET A 6 -45.58 43.66 15.30
C MET A 6 -44.76 42.57 15.98
N THR A 7 -44.88 41.33 15.49
CA THR A 7 -43.95 40.23 15.78
C THR A 7 -42.85 40.25 14.72
N GLY A 8 -41.63 40.61 15.13
CA GLY A 8 -40.42 40.49 14.30
C GLY A 8 -39.88 39.07 14.35
N LEU A 9 -39.72 38.44 13.18
CA LEU A 9 -39.12 37.12 13.02
C LEU A 9 -37.59 37.28 12.90
N LEU A 10 -36.83 36.87 13.93
CA LEU A 10 -35.37 36.80 13.87
C LEU A 10 -34.94 35.56 13.08
N LEU A 11 -34.39 35.75 11.88
CA LEU A 11 -33.76 34.70 11.10
C LEU A 11 -32.28 34.60 11.53
N LEU A 12 -31.94 33.56 12.30
CA LEU A 12 -30.54 33.20 12.57
C LEU A 12 -29.94 32.51 11.34
N MET A 13 -29.19 33.25 10.52
CA MET A 13 -28.29 32.66 9.52
C MET A 13 -27.07 32.06 10.24
N GLY A 14 -27.05 30.74 10.38
CA GLY A 14 -25.86 30.02 10.83
C GLY A 14 -24.79 30.02 9.75
N PHE A 15 -23.70 30.76 9.97
CA PHE A 15 -22.48 30.63 9.18
C PHE A 15 -21.81 29.29 9.52
N PHE A 16 -21.91 28.32 8.61
CA PHE A 16 -21.03 27.16 8.62
C PHE A 16 -19.67 27.60 8.08
N LEU A 17 -18.73 27.88 8.97
CA LEU A 17 -17.32 27.96 8.60
C LEU A 17 -16.86 26.53 8.25
N PRO A 18 -16.30 26.29 7.05
CA PRO A 18 -15.69 25.00 6.75
C PRO A 18 -14.50 24.80 7.69
N VAL A 19 -14.56 23.76 8.52
CA VAL A 19 -13.39 23.30 9.28
C VAL A 19 -12.39 22.80 8.25
N PRO A 20 -11.15 23.33 8.20
CA PRO A 20 -10.12 22.76 7.34
C PRO A 20 -9.90 21.33 7.77
N GLN A 21 -10.23 20.39 6.88
CA GLN A 21 -9.89 18.99 7.05
C GLN A 21 -8.36 18.94 7.06
N ALA A 22 -7.76 18.52 8.18
CA ALA A 22 -6.32 18.29 8.26
C ALA A 22 -5.93 17.38 7.10
N GLU A 23 -5.04 17.84 6.22
CA GLU A 23 -4.48 16.99 5.17
C GLU A 23 -3.67 15.89 5.86
N ALA A 24 -4.27 14.70 5.93
CA ALA A 24 -3.63 13.50 6.42
C ALA A 24 -2.58 13.07 5.38
N GLU A 25 -1.34 12.83 5.83
CA GLU A 25 -0.17 12.42 5.03
C GLU A 25 0.18 13.31 3.83
N THR A 26 1.26 14.08 3.95
CA THR A 26 1.81 14.83 2.82
C THR A 26 2.88 13.97 2.13
N ALA A 27 2.63 13.57 0.89
CA ALA A 27 3.68 13.02 0.03
C ALA A 27 4.69 14.15 -0.28
N LEU A 28 5.82 14.15 0.41
CA LEU A 28 6.88 15.17 0.26
C LEU A 28 7.67 14.93 -1.02
N ILE A 29 7.94 13.66 -1.33
CA ILE A 29 8.49 13.21 -2.60
C ILE A 29 7.68 11.99 -3.02
N LYS A 30 7.09 12.05 -4.21
CA LYS A 30 6.31 10.93 -4.78
C LYS A 30 7.23 9.89 -5.40
N PHE A 31 6.70 8.71 -5.69
CA PHE A 31 7.45 7.67 -6.39
C PHE A 31 7.33 7.79 -7.92
N GLY A 32 8.20 7.07 -8.63
CA GLY A 32 8.09 6.82 -10.06
C GLY A 32 7.98 8.09 -10.89
N LYS A 33 7.17 8.03 -11.96
CA LYS A 33 7.04 9.10 -12.95
C LYS A 33 6.46 10.42 -12.43
N GLU A 34 6.01 10.46 -11.18
CA GLU A 34 5.57 11.69 -10.52
C GLU A 34 6.74 12.49 -9.93
N THR A 35 7.96 11.95 -9.98
CA THR A 35 9.16 12.59 -9.44
C THR A 35 10.30 12.60 -10.47
N GLU A 36 10.78 13.81 -10.72
CA GLU A 36 12.01 14.06 -11.47
C GLU A 36 13.20 14.21 -10.51
N TRP A 37 14.29 13.50 -10.78
CA TRP A 37 15.55 13.57 -10.05
C TRP A 37 16.61 14.29 -10.88
N LYS A 38 17.47 15.04 -10.22
CA LYS A 38 18.79 15.35 -10.76
C LYS A 38 19.69 14.13 -10.54
N TYR A 39 20.54 13.80 -11.50
CA TYR A 39 21.48 12.69 -11.38
C TYR A 39 22.83 12.98 -12.02
N GLN A 40 23.86 12.31 -11.50
CA GLN A 40 25.20 12.27 -12.07
C GLN A 40 25.61 10.80 -12.27
N ASP A 41 25.96 10.47 -13.51
CA ASP A 41 26.29 9.14 -14.01
C ASP A 41 27.57 9.14 -14.87
N ASP A 42 28.46 10.12 -14.66
CA ASP A 42 29.72 10.24 -15.40
C ASP A 42 30.89 9.47 -14.76
N GLY A 43 30.61 8.75 -13.66
CA GLY A 43 31.56 7.90 -12.95
C GLY A 43 32.57 8.64 -12.10
N LYS A 44 32.47 9.96 -11.97
CA LYS A 44 33.40 10.73 -11.14
C LYS A 44 32.99 10.67 -9.67
N ALA A 45 33.98 10.49 -8.80
CA ALA A 45 33.76 10.63 -7.37
C ALA A 45 33.35 12.08 -7.03
N LEU A 46 32.33 12.23 -6.20
CA LEU A 46 31.88 13.52 -5.72
C LEU A 46 32.61 13.95 -4.43
N PRO A 47 32.85 15.25 -4.22
CA PRO A 47 33.42 15.73 -2.97
C PRO A 47 32.40 15.57 -1.83
N PRO A 48 32.83 15.38 -0.56
CA PRO A 48 31.92 15.13 0.56
C PRO A 48 30.77 16.15 0.73
N GLY A 49 30.94 17.39 0.25
CA GLY A 49 29.91 18.43 0.31
C GLY A 49 28.72 18.23 -0.65
N TRP A 50 28.77 17.23 -1.55
CA TRP A 50 27.71 17.00 -2.54
C TRP A 50 26.35 16.62 -1.95
N VAL A 51 26.30 16.20 -0.68
CA VAL A 51 25.05 15.90 0.04
C VAL A 51 24.38 17.16 0.61
N GLN A 52 25.03 18.32 0.54
CA GLN A 52 24.53 19.56 1.13
C GLN A 52 23.53 20.27 0.20
N PRO A 53 22.51 20.95 0.76
CA PRO A 53 21.51 21.71 -0.02
C PRO A 53 22.11 22.77 -0.96
N ASN A 54 23.21 23.40 -0.55
CA ASN A 54 23.85 24.50 -1.28
C ASN A 54 24.90 24.05 -2.32
N PHE A 55 25.09 22.75 -2.52
CA PHE A 55 26.01 22.25 -3.54
C PHE A 55 25.46 22.51 -4.96
N ALA A 56 26.35 23.00 -5.82
CA ALA A 56 26.05 23.40 -7.20
C ALA A 56 25.86 22.15 -8.10
N ASP A 57 24.60 21.87 -8.45
CA ASP A 57 24.18 20.72 -9.25
C ASP A 57 23.49 21.15 -10.57
N GLU A 58 23.79 22.34 -11.08
CA GLU A 58 23.16 22.90 -12.30
C GLU A 58 23.57 22.16 -13.56
N LYS A 59 24.71 21.45 -13.52
CA LYS A 59 25.23 20.64 -14.63
C LYS A 59 24.75 19.19 -14.59
N TRP A 60 23.98 18.81 -13.56
CA TRP A 60 23.46 17.45 -13.44
C TRP A 60 22.32 17.26 -14.44
N SER A 61 22.24 16.06 -15.00
CA SER A 61 21.11 15.66 -15.85
C SER A 61 19.84 15.54 -15.01
N THR A 62 18.67 15.67 -15.63
CA THR A 62 17.37 15.41 -14.98
C THR A 62 16.63 14.28 -15.65
N GLY A 63 15.83 13.53 -14.87
CA GLY A 63 15.00 12.46 -15.41
C GLY A 63 13.94 11.97 -14.43
N LEU A 64 12.90 11.32 -14.95
CA LEU A 64 11.81 10.75 -14.17
C LEU A 64 12.21 9.39 -13.59
N ALA A 65 11.89 9.16 -12.31
CA ALA A 65 12.03 7.86 -11.67
C ALA A 65 11.04 6.81 -12.22
N PRO A 66 11.29 5.49 -12.11
CA PRO A 66 12.57 4.90 -11.74
C PRO A 66 13.65 5.23 -12.78
N LEU A 67 14.87 5.51 -12.31
CA LEU A 67 16.03 5.78 -13.17
C LEU A 67 17.07 4.69 -12.97
N GLY A 68 17.77 4.28 -14.03
CA GLY A 68 18.71 3.17 -13.94
C GLY A 68 19.19 2.63 -15.28
N PHE A 69 19.69 1.41 -15.30
CA PHE A 69 19.85 0.59 -16.51
C PHE A 69 19.47 -0.86 -16.21
N GLY A 70 19.28 -1.68 -17.25
CA GLY A 70 19.06 -3.12 -17.13
C GLY A 70 17.63 -3.57 -16.81
N ASP A 71 16.77 -2.70 -16.26
CA ASP A 71 15.35 -3.01 -15.96
C ASP A 71 14.37 -2.45 -17.03
N ARG A 72 13.25 -3.14 -17.26
CA ARG A 72 12.24 -2.77 -18.27
C ARG A 72 11.25 -1.70 -17.82
N GLY A 73 11.18 -1.40 -16.52
CA GLY A 73 10.27 -0.44 -15.90
C GLY A 73 10.88 0.94 -15.66
N LEU A 74 12.06 1.21 -16.23
CA LEU A 74 12.77 2.48 -16.09
C LEU A 74 12.15 3.56 -16.98
N ASN A 75 11.96 4.75 -16.41
CA ASN A 75 11.53 5.93 -17.17
C ASN A 75 12.73 6.75 -17.66
N THR A 76 13.88 6.63 -17.00
CA THR A 76 15.13 7.26 -17.40
C THR A 76 16.26 6.25 -17.41
N ILE A 77 17.06 6.25 -18.48
CA ILE A 77 18.26 5.43 -18.57
C ILE A 77 19.47 6.25 -18.13
N VAL A 78 20.21 5.78 -17.14
CA VAL A 78 21.50 6.34 -16.70
C VAL A 78 22.64 5.57 -17.35
N ARG A 79 23.79 6.24 -17.51
CA ARG A 79 25.01 5.65 -18.04
C ARG A 79 25.67 4.74 -17.02
N PHE A 80 26.41 3.75 -17.52
CA PHE A 80 27.21 2.83 -16.71
C PHE A 80 28.71 2.88 -17.06
N GLY A 81 29.13 3.88 -17.84
CA GLY A 81 30.43 3.91 -18.51
C GLY A 81 30.44 3.19 -19.85
N ASP A 82 31.61 3.05 -20.45
CA ASP A 82 31.77 2.57 -21.84
C ASP A 82 32.08 1.06 -21.93
N ASP A 83 32.43 0.41 -20.81
CA ASP A 83 32.76 -1.01 -20.74
C ASP A 83 31.68 -1.77 -19.93
N PRO A 84 30.82 -2.59 -20.58
CA PRO A 84 29.79 -3.36 -19.88
C PRO A 84 30.34 -4.45 -18.94
N GLN A 85 31.64 -4.78 -19.03
CA GLN A 85 32.33 -5.70 -18.12
C GLN A 85 33.04 -4.97 -16.96
N LYS A 86 33.09 -3.63 -17.01
CA LYS A 86 33.69 -2.75 -16.00
C LYS A 86 32.82 -1.50 -15.80
N LYS A 87 31.55 -1.72 -15.46
CA LYS A 87 30.60 -0.64 -15.22
C LYS A 87 31.02 0.21 -14.03
N GLN A 88 30.64 1.48 -14.08
CA GLN A 88 30.62 2.35 -12.91
C GLN A 88 29.68 1.73 -11.88
N ILE A 89 30.16 1.56 -10.65
CA ILE A 89 29.38 0.93 -9.60
C ILE A 89 28.52 1.91 -8.81
N THR A 90 28.71 3.22 -9.00
CA THR A 90 28.05 4.26 -8.20
C THR A 90 27.30 5.23 -9.11
N THR A 91 26.08 5.61 -8.72
CA THR A 91 25.32 6.69 -9.36
C THR A 91 24.70 7.58 -8.28
N TYR A 92 24.78 8.89 -8.51
CA TYR A 92 24.34 9.90 -7.54
C TYR A 92 23.04 10.55 -7.98
N PHE A 93 22.14 10.78 -7.03
CA PHE A 93 20.84 11.39 -7.27
C PHE A 93 20.57 12.48 -6.24
N ARG A 94 19.91 13.56 -6.68
CA ARG A 94 19.51 14.70 -5.84
C ARG A 94 18.07 15.11 -6.14
N ARG A 95 17.28 15.34 -5.10
CA ARG A 95 15.91 15.84 -5.19
C ARG A 95 15.66 16.90 -4.12
N ALA A 96 15.44 18.13 -4.57
CA ALA A 96 14.93 19.18 -3.73
C ALA A 96 13.39 19.07 -3.56
N PHE A 97 12.89 19.45 -2.39
CA PHE A 97 11.47 19.50 -2.06
C PHE A 97 11.19 20.62 -1.06
N GLN A 98 9.94 21.07 -0.98
CA GLN A 98 9.54 22.19 -0.13
C GLN A 98 8.80 21.70 1.11
N ILE A 99 9.06 22.34 2.25
CA ILE A 99 8.31 22.16 3.48
C ILE A 99 7.95 23.54 4.01
N GLU A 100 6.66 23.83 4.15
CA GLU A 100 6.23 25.12 4.70
C GLU A 100 6.57 25.23 6.18
N ASP A 101 6.16 24.22 6.96
CA ASP A 101 6.28 24.19 8.40
C ASP A 101 6.72 22.78 8.85
N PRO A 102 8.02 22.57 9.13
CA PRO A 102 8.54 21.26 9.55
C PRO A 102 8.01 20.83 10.92
N ASP A 103 7.57 21.76 11.78
CA ASP A 103 7.08 21.44 13.13
C ASP A 103 5.75 20.68 13.12
N LYS A 104 5.01 20.78 12.01
CA LYS A 104 3.80 19.98 11.77
C LYS A 104 4.11 18.51 11.53
N LEU A 105 5.32 18.17 11.09
CA LEU A 105 5.71 16.79 10.83
C LEU A 105 6.32 16.19 12.09
N LYS A 106 5.81 15.03 12.51
CA LYS A 106 6.32 14.26 13.66
C LYS A 106 7.08 13.02 13.23
N LYS A 107 6.84 12.54 12.01
CA LYS A 107 7.59 11.43 11.43
C LYS A 107 7.75 11.57 9.93
N LEU A 108 8.83 10.99 9.44
CA LEU A 108 9.02 10.70 8.04
C LEU A 108 9.05 9.18 7.81
N VAL A 109 8.42 8.74 6.73
CA VAL A 109 8.60 7.38 6.20
C VAL A 109 9.23 7.49 4.83
N LEU A 110 10.36 6.80 4.69
CA LEU A 110 11.11 6.69 3.46
C LEU A 110 10.93 5.28 2.92
N LEU A 111 10.39 5.19 1.70
CA LEU A 111 10.26 3.93 0.97
C LEU A 111 11.27 3.94 -0.17
N ILE A 112 12.17 2.97 -0.22
CA ILE A 112 13.23 2.92 -1.23
C ILE A 112 13.23 1.58 -1.95
N ARG A 113 13.35 1.63 -3.27
CA ARG A 113 13.66 0.51 -4.13
C ARG A 113 14.95 0.81 -4.87
N SER A 114 16.00 0.03 -4.61
CA SER A 114 17.31 0.21 -5.21
C SER A 114 18.00 -1.11 -5.46
N ASP A 115 18.89 -1.12 -6.43
CA ASP A 115 19.81 -2.20 -6.75
C ASP A 115 21.22 -1.60 -6.83
N ASP A 116 22.21 -2.04 -6.05
CA ASP A 116 22.18 -3.13 -5.04
C ASP A 116 22.09 -2.57 -3.61
N GLY A 117 22.95 -1.59 -3.33
CA GLY A 117 23.07 -0.89 -2.07
C GLY A 117 22.74 0.58 -2.22
N VAL A 118 22.30 1.20 -1.14
CA VAL A 118 21.88 2.61 -1.14
C VAL A 118 22.20 3.29 0.17
N VAL A 119 22.60 4.55 0.08
CA VAL A 119 22.67 5.48 1.23
C VAL A 119 21.89 6.76 0.88
N VAL A 120 21.11 7.25 1.83
CA VAL A 120 20.26 8.44 1.67
C VAL A 120 20.62 9.47 2.73
N TYR A 121 20.78 10.70 2.27
CA TYR A 121 21.05 11.87 3.10
C TYR A 121 19.91 12.87 2.99
N LEU A 122 19.51 13.44 4.12
CA LEU A 122 18.60 14.58 4.21
C LEU A 122 19.39 15.77 4.73
N ASN A 123 19.47 16.83 3.92
CA ASN A 123 20.21 18.05 4.25
C ASN A 123 21.63 17.76 4.79
N GLY A 124 22.34 16.86 4.12
CA GLY A 124 23.70 16.46 4.47
C GLY A 124 23.84 15.43 5.60
N LYS A 125 22.76 15.03 6.27
CA LYS A 125 22.78 13.99 7.31
C LYS A 125 22.30 12.66 6.75
N GLU A 126 23.08 11.59 6.93
CA GLU A 126 22.64 10.23 6.60
C GLU A 126 21.41 9.85 7.43
N ILE A 127 20.34 9.44 6.75
CA ILE A 127 19.05 9.05 7.37
C ILE A 127 18.66 7.60 7.10
N ALA A 128 19.21 6.98 6.06
CA ALA A 128 18.98 5.58 5.74
C ALA A 128 20.16 4.99 4.98
N ARG A 129 20.43 3.71 5.22
CA ARG A 129 21.45 2.91 4.53
C ARG A 129 20.95 1.48 4.42
N ASN A 130 21.11 0.88 3.26
CA ASN A 130 20.83 -0.53 3.05
C ASN A 130 21.91 -1.19 2.19
N ASN A 131 22.26 -2.42 2.56
CA ASN A 131 23.16 -3.28 1.80
C ASN A 131 24.53 -2.64 1.49
N LEU A 132 25.02 -1.77 2.39
CA LEU A 132 26.35 -1.16 2.34
C LEU A 132 27.08 -1.41 3.65
N PRO A 133 28.43 -1.53 3.64
CA PRO A 133 29.23 -1.67 4.86
C PRO A 133 29.02 -0.47 5.78
N ALA A 134 29.29 -0.61 7.08
CA ALA A 134 29.32 0.54 8.00
C ALA A 134 30.54 1.43 7.72
N GLY A 135 30.45 2.70 8.11
CA GLY A 135 31.55 3.67 7.96
C GLY A 135 31.39 4.58 6.75
N GLN A 136 32.49 5.24 6.38
CA GLN A 136 32.53 6.19 5.27
C GLN A 136 32.21 5.49 3.95
N VAL A 137 31.27 6.06 3.18
CA VAL A 137 30.94 5.63 1.83
C VAL A 137 31.74 6.48 0.84
N THR A 138 32.32 5.82 -0.15
CA THR A 138 33.03 6.44 -1.28
C THR A 138 32.48 5.88 -2.59
N ALA A 139 32.86 6.48 -3.72
CA ALA A 139 32.46 6.03 -5.05
C ALA A 139 32.86 4.56 -5.36
N GLU A 140 33.85 4.03 -4.64
CA GLU A 140 34.37 2.67 -4.77
C GLU A 140 33.77 1.69 -3.76
N THR A 141 32.94 2.17 -2.82
CA THR A 141 32.28 1.30 -1.85
C THR A 141 31.30 0.38 -2.58
N THR A 142 31.45 -0.93 -2.41
CA THR A 142 30.56 -1.91 -3.00
C THR A 142 29.40 -2.25 -2.08
N ALA A 143 28.27 -2.63 -2.66
CA ALA A 143 27.21 -3.27 -1.88
C ALA A 143 27.70 -4.58 -1.24
N ILE A 144 27.14 -4.94 -0.07
CA ILE A 144 27.57 -6.13 0.69
C ILE A 144 27.27 -7.42 -0.09
N LYS A 145 26.15 -7.45 -0.82
CA LYS A 145 25.72 -8.56 -1.66
C LYS A 145 24.97 -8.05 -2.87
N ALA A 146 25.02 -8.81 -3.96
CA ALA A 146 24.09 -8.62 -5.06
C ALA A 146 22.66 -8.99 -4.59
N ILE A 147 21.70 -8.15 -4.91
CA ILE A 147 20.27 -8.38 -4.79
C ILE A 147 19.79 -8.83 -6.17
N GLY A 148 18.67 -9.56 -6.21
CA GLY A 148 18.17 -10.17 -7.43
C GLY A 148 16.72 -10.60 -7.32
N GLY A 149 16.01 -10.56 -8.44
CA GLY A 149 14.71 -11.17 -8.61
C GLY A 149 13.61 -10.47 -7.80
N VAL A 150 13.00 -11.16 -6.85
CA VAL A 150 11.86 -10.59 -6.10
C VAL A 150 12.30 -9.56 -5.04
N LEU A 151 13.56 -9.62 -4.59
CA LEU A 151 14.07 -8.71 -3.56
C LEU A 151 14.26 -7.28 -4.10
N GLU A 152 14.66 -7.13 -5.36
CA GLU A 152 14.77 -5.84 -6.07
C GLU A 152 13.44 -5.11 -6.22
N ARG A 153 12.32 -5.83 -6.06
CA ARG A 153 10.98 -5.30 -6.24
C ARG A 153 10.38 -4.76 -4.95
N LEU A 154 10.95 -5.10 -3.80
CA LEU A 154 10.44 -4.70 -2.50
C LEU A 154 10.93 -3.29 -2.16
N TYR A 155 9.98 -2.41 -1.90
CA TYR A 155 10.27 -1.16 -1.22
C TYR A 155 10.63 -1.42 0.24
N GLN A 156 11.86 -1.08 0.59
CA GLN A 156 12.34 -1.10 1.96
C GLN A 156 11.81 0.12 2.70
N ARG A 157 11.43 -0.07 3.96
CA ARG A 157 10.79 0.98 4.76
C ARG A 157 11.71 1.46 5.87
N PHE A 158 12.04 2.73 5.83
CA PHE A 158 12.76 3.42 6.90
C PHE A 158 11.84 4.42 7.57
N THR A 159 11.81 4.38 8.89
CA THR A 159 11.24 5.45 9.69
C THR A 159 12.38 6.41 10.04
N VAL A 160 12.31 7.64 9.57
CA VAL A 160 13.40 8.61 9.70
C VAL A 160 12.97 9.82 10.52
N SER A 161 13.93 10.45 11.20
CA SER A 161 13.68 11.60 12.06
C SER A 161 13.38 12.86 11.23
N THR A 162 12.59 13.76 11.80
CA THR A 162 12.29 15.08 11.24
C THR A 162 13.35 16.13 11.61
N ASP A 163 14.31 15.82 12.49
CA ASP A 163 15.24 16.79 13.10
C ASP A 163 16.08 17.61 12.11
N ASN A 164 16.30 17.08 10.90
CA ASN A 164 17.10 17.77 9.88
C ASN A 164 16.25 18.53 8.86
N LEU A 165 14.92 18.53 8.99
CA LEU A 165 14.04 19.31 8.13
C LEU A 165 14.15 20.80 8.47
N VAL A 166 14.09 21.63 7.44
CA VAL A 166 14.04 23.09 7.58
C VAL A 166 12.80 23.63 6.88
N SER A 167 12.34 24.82 7.28
CA SER A 167 11.32 25.54 6.49
C SER A 167 11.92 25.97 5.14
N GLY A 168 11.14 25.83 4.07
CA GLY A 168 11.56 26.05 2.69
C GLY A 168 12.21 24.82 2.05
N THR A 169 13.29 25.04 1.31
CA THR A 169 13.94 24.02 0.49
C THR A 169 14.72 23.01 1.35
N ASN A 170 14.37 21.73 1.19
CA ASN A 170 15.09 20.58 1.71
C ASN A 170 15.65 19.77 0.55
N LEU A 171 16.72 19.01 0.80
CA LEU A 171 17.38 18.16 -0.18
C LEU A 171 17.44 16.71 0.32
N LEU A 172 16.94 15.78 -0.49
CA LEU A 172 17.40 14.40 -0.45
C LEU A 172 18.55 14.19 -1.44
N ALA A 173 19.62 13.59 -0.97
CA ALA A 173 20.74 13.13 -1.77
C ALA A 173 20.89 11.61 -1.59
N VAL A 174 21.13 10.87 -2.69
CA VAL A 174 21.15 9.40 -2.69
C VAL A 174 22.35 8.92 -3.49
N GLU A 175 23.09 7.95 -2.96
CA GLU A 175 24.08 7.18 -3.71
C GLU A 175 23.61 5.73 -3.82
N VAL A 176 23.55 5.20 -5.02
CA VAL A 176 23.30 3.79 -5.29
C VAL A 176 24.61 3.14 -5.68
N HIS A 177 24.93 2.00 -5.04
CA HIS A 177 26.16 1.25 -5.27
C HIS A 177 25.86 -0.18 -5.70
N GLN A 178 26.64 -0.69 -6.64
CA GLN A 178 26.58 -2.07 -7.13
C GLN A 178 27.51 -2.98 -6.33
N ALA A 179 27.13 -4.24 -6.16
CA ALA A 179 27.99 -5.24 -5.50
C ALA A 179 29.21 -5.59 -6.35
N ASN A 180 29.11 -5.43 -7.67
CA ASN A 180 30.21 -5.70 -8.60
C ASN A 180 30.05 -4.93 -9.93
N PRO A 181 31.16 -4.64 -10.64
CA PRO A 181 31.13 -3.87 -11.89
C PRO A 181 30.58 -4.63 -13.11
N ARG A 182 30.16 -5.89 -12.95
CA ARG A 182 29.54 -6.69 -14.02
C ARG A 182 28.02 -6.81 -13.87
N SER A 183 27.42 -6.08 -12.93
CA SER A 183 25.97 -6.13 -12.73
C SER A 183 25.18 -5.86 -14.02
N SER A 184 24.05 -6.53 -14.16
CA SER A 184 23.13 -6.35 -15.29
C SER A 184 22.36 -5.04 -15.21
N ASP A 185 22.15 -4.54 -14.00
CA ASP A 185 21.23 -3.48 -13.65
C ASP A 185 21.77 -2.59 -12.52
N LEU A 186 21.13 -1.43 -12.42
CA LEU A 186 21.19 -0.47 -11.32
C LEU A 186 19.92 0.33 -11.45
N PHE A 187 19.20 0.59 -10.36
CA PHE A 187 18.11 1.55 -10.41
C PHE A 187 17.82 2.19 -9.06
N LEU A 188 17.10 3.31 -9.11
CA LEU A 188 16.51 3.98 -7.96
C LEU A 188 15.03 4.32 -8.23
N ASP A 189 14.18 3.96 -7.28
CA ASP A 189 12.86 4.55 -7.08
C ASP A 189 12.63 4.81 -5.59
N LEU A 190 12.00 5.92 -5.24
CA LEU A 190 11.94 6.39 -3.85
C LEU A 190 10.70 7.25 -3.60
N GLU A 191 10.12 7.11 -2.42
CA GLU A 191 9.06 7.97 -1.89
C GLU A 191 9.41 8.47 -0.49
N LEU A 192 9.12 9.74 -0.19
CA LEU A 192 9.22 10.31 1.14
C LEU A 192 7.86 10.87 1.56
N ARG A 193 7.36 10.40 2.71
CA ARG A 193 6.08 10.80 3.30
C ARG A 193 6.29 11.48 4.64
N GLY A 194 5.58 12.58 4.86
CA GLY A 194 5.50 13.26 6.15
C GLY A 194 4.18 12.97 6.86
N TYR A 195 4.26 12.70 8.16
CA TYR A 195 3.12 12.41 9.02
C TYR A 195 3.04 13.42 10.16
N GLN A 196 1.83 13.88 10.46
CA GLN A 196 1.60 14.89 11.50
C GLN A 196 1.39 14.29 12.89
N ASP A 197 1.11 12.99 12.97
CA ASP A 197 0.99 12.23 14.21
C ASP A 197 1.61 10.84 14.01
N GLU A 198 2.37 10.35 14.99
CA GLU A 198 2.89 8.97 14.96
C GLU A 198 1.76 7.93 14.90
N LYS A 199 0.56 8.26 15.38
CA LYS A 199 -0.64 7.42 15.25
C LYS A 199 -1.05 7.19 13.80
N GLU A 200 -0.66 8.04 12.85
CA GLU A 200 -0.96 7.86 11.43
C GLU A 200 -0.16 6.71 10.78
N LEU A 201 0.97 6.31 11.39
CA LEU A 201 1.76 5.15 10.96
C LEU A 201 1.08 3.82 11.33
N ARG A 202 0.22 3.87 12.36
CA ARG A 202 -0.56 2.75 12.87
C ARG A 202 -1.98 3.25 13.17
N PRO A 203 -2.75 3.62 12.13
CA PRO A 203 -4.05 4.22 12.32
C PRO A 203 -4.92 3.26 13.12
N THR A 204 -5.50 3.83 14.16
CA THR A 204 -6.41 3.12 15.05
C THR A 204 -7.74 2.94 14.33
N LEU A 205 -8.35 1.77 14.52
CA LEU A 205 -9.68 1.47 14.02
C LEU A 205 -10.65 2.60 14.38
N THR A 206 -11.28 3.21 13.38
CA THR A 206 -12.26 4.27 13.63
C THR A 206 -13.56 3.66 14.17
N PRO A 207 -14.34 4.38 15.00
CA PRO A 207 -15.63 3.90 15.50
C PRO A 207 -16.57 3.45 14.38
N GLN A 208 -16.57 4.15 13.25
CA GLN A 208 -17.42 3.85 12.10
C GLN A 208 -16.97 2.58 11.37
N ALA A 209 -15.66 2.33 11.25
CA ALA A 209 -15.13 1.13 10.61
C ALA A 209 -15.16 -0.12 11.52
N LYS A 210 -15.32 0.09 12.83
CA LYS A 210 -15.31 -0.97 13.86
C LYS A 210 -16.20 -2.18 13.53
N PRO A 211 -17.46 -2.02 13.07
CA PRO A 211 -18.32 -3.18 12.81
C PRO A 211 -17.74 -4.13 11.76
N ALA A 212 -17.18 -3.61 10.68
CA ALA A 212 -16.59 -4.42 9.61
C ALA A 212 -15.30 -5.11 10.06
N THR A 213 -14.39 -4.38 10.71
CA THR A 213 -13.14 -4.96 11.23
C THR A 213 -13.42 -6.05 12.26
N VAL A 214 -14.30 -5.80 13.23
CA VAL A 214 -14.66 -6.81 14.24
C VAL A 214 -15.34 -8.02 13.59
N ALA A 215 -16.25 -7.81 12.64
CA ALA A 215 -16.92 -8.90 11.94
C ALA A 215 -15.91 -9.81 11.22
N TYR A 216 -14.96 -9.23 10.47
CA TYR A 216 -13.97 -10.02 9.76
C TYR A 216 -12.94 -10.67 10.70
N HIS A 217 -12.53 -9.96 11.75
CA HIS A 217 -11.59 -10.46 12.74
C HIS A 217 -12.16 -11.66 13.50
N SER A 218 -13.38 -11.55 14.01
CA SER A 218 -14.00 -12.55 14.91
C SER A 218 -14.76 -13.66 14.17
N ARG A 219 -15.44 -13.33 13.07
CA ARG A 219 -16.33 -14.26 12.33
C ARG A 219 -15.78 -14.66 10.97
N HIS A 220 -14.65 -14.06 10.55
CA HIS A 220 -14.07 -14.27 9.22
C HIS A 220 -15.05 -13.95 8.07
N TYR A 221 -16.01 -13.08 8.36
CA TYR A 221 -17.09 -12.74 7.45
C TYR A 221 -17.50 -11.28 7.61
N VAL A 222 -17.55 -10.55 6.50
CA VAL A 222 -18.22 -9.26 6.39
C VAL A 222 -19.42 -9.44 5.46
N ALA A 223 -20.62 -9.18 5.99
CA ALA A 223 -21.86 -9.35 5.24
C ALA A 223 -21.93 -8.42 4.02
N PRO A 224 -22.71 -8.77 2.97
CA PRO A 224 -22.81 -7.98 1.75
C PRO A 224 -23.09 -6.49 1.96
N LYS A 225 -24.03 -6.16 2.86
CA LYS A 225 -24.42 -4.77 3.15
C LYS A 225 -23.48 -4.03 4.09
N LEU A 226 -22.57 -4.74 4.76
CA LEU A 226 -21.60 -4.13 5.66
C LEU A 226 -20.40 -3.65 4.85
N LYS A 227 -20.25 -2.33 4.74
CA LYS A 227 -19.23 -1.70 3.90
C LYS A 227 -17.86 -1.66 4.58
N ILE A 228 -16.81 -1.72 3.77
CA ILE A 228 -15.44 -1.44 4.19
C ILE A 228 -15.17 0.05 3.97
N ILE A 229 -15.05 0.82 5.06
CA ILE A 229 -14.91 2.28 5.04
C ILE A 229 -13.57 2.74 5.62
N ASP A 230 -13.31 4.05 5.55
CA ASP A 230 -12.06 4.64 6.03
C ASP A 230 -11.85 4.40 7.52
N GLY A 231 -10.61 4.04 7.87
CA GLY A 231 -10.24 3.60 9.22
C GLY A 231 -10.43 2.10 9.47
N TYR A 232 -10.81 1.31 8.45
CA TYR A 232 -10.81 -0.14 8.55
C TYR A 232 -9.38 -0.69 8.63
N VAL A 233 -9.19 -1.70 9.49
CA VAL A 233 -7.91 -2.41 9.67
C VAL A 233 -8.09 -3.92 9.54
N ASP A 234 -7.15 -4.60 8.85
CA ASP A 234 -7.02 -6.06 8.82
C ASP A 234 -5.54 -6.49 8.91
N GLY A 235 -5.19 -7.20 9.98
CA GLY A 235 -3.87 -7.79 10.22
C GLY A 235 -3.78 -9.28 9.88
N GLY A 236 -4.84 -9.88 9.34
CA GLY A 236 -4.83 -11.29 8.95
C GLY A 236 -5.24 -12.22 10.09
N ARG A 237 -5.01 -13.52 9.91
CA ARG A 237 -5.30 -14.53 10.94
C ARG A 237 -4.32 -14.35 12.09
N GLY A 238 -4.84 -14.23 13.31
CA GLY A 238 -4.03 -13.99 14.51
C GLY A 238 -3.71 -12.51 14.77
N MET A 239 -4.33 -11.57 14.03
CA MET A 239 -4.36 -10.18 14.46
C MET A 239 -4.96 -10.10 15.87
N GLN A 240 -4.38 -9.28 16.75
CA GLN A 240 -4.96 -8.91 18.03
C GLN A 240 -5.58 -7.51 17.90
N LEU A 241 -6.72 -7.28 18.52
CA LEU A 241 -7.40 -5.99 18.54
C LEU A 241 -7.82 -5.69 19.98
N ASN A 242 -7.37 -4.58 20.55
CA ASN A 242 -7.79 -4.17 21.89
C ASN A 242 -9.06 -3.32 21.87
N ASP A 243 -9.63 -3.04 23.04
CA ASP A 243 -10.88 -2.27 23.18
C ASP A 243 -10.78 -0.83 22.65
N GLN A 244 -9.55 -0.29 22.61
CA GLN A 244 -9.24 1.02 22.06
C GLN A 244 -9.12 1.02 20.52
N GLY A 245 -9.27 -0.13 19.86
CA GLY A 245 -9.18 -0.24 18.40
C GLY A 245 -7.75 -0.34 17.86
N GLN A 246 -6.75 -0.55 18.72
CA GLN A 246 -5.37 -0.75 18.29
C GLN A 246 -5.16 -2.20 17.86
N ALA A 247 -4.73 -2.37 16.62
CA ALA A 247 -4.42 -3.67 16.03
C ALA A 247 -2.93 -4.01 16.19
N ARG A 248 -2.64 -5.29 16.41
CA ARG A 248 -1.28 -5.85 16.33
C ARG A 248 -1.27 -7.11 15.50
N SER A 249 -0.23 -7.34 14.72
CA SER A 249 -0.09 -8.56 13.91
C SER A 249 1.36 -8.94 13.68
N ARG A 250 1.60 -10.23 13.39
CA ARG A 250 2.90 -10.74 12.89
C ARG A 250 3.10 -10.47 11.39
N ARG A 251 2.16 -9.75 10.77
CA ARG A 251 2.14 -9.39 9.35
C ARG A 251 1.78 -7.91 9.22
N GLU A 252 1.75 -7.42 8.00
CA GLU A 252 1.25 -6.08 7.69
C GLU A 252 -0.19 -5.87 8.14
N LEU A 253 -0.46 -4.67 8.66
CA LEU A 253 -1.80 -4.18 9.00
C LEU A 253 -2.35 -3.43 7.78
N LEU A 254 -3.26 -4.06 7.05
CA LEU A 254 -3.92 -3.43 5.90
C LEU A 254 -4.87 -2.35 6.38
N ILE A 255 -4.76 -1.17 5.79
CA ILE A 255 -5.54 0.01 6.15
C ILE A 255 -6.32 0.48 4.93
N VAL A 256 -7.59 0.84 5.16
CA VAL A 256 -8.39 1.54 4.17
C VAL A 256 -8.49 3.00 4.57
N ASP A 257 -7.96 3.86 3.73
CA ASP A 257 -8.02 5.31 3.90
C ASP A 257 -8.05 5.96 2.52
N ARG A 258 -9.24 6.26 2.02
CA ARG A 258 -9.44 6.81 0.66
C ARG A 258 -8.83 8.20 0.49
N SER A 259 -8.63 8.94 1.57
CA SER A 259 -8.07 10.30 1.52
C SER A 259 -6.57 10.25 1.24
N ARG A 260 -5.86 9.37 1.95
CA ARG A 260 -4.40 9.21 1.82
C ARG A 260 -3.96 8.28 0.70
N ASP A 261 -4.75 7.25 0.41
CA ASP A 261 -4.38 6.21 -0.55
C ASP A 261 -4.69 6.63 -2.00
N ALA A 262 -3.73 7.30 -2.63
CA ALA A 262 -3.83 7.69 -4.05
C ALA A 262 -3.98 6.48 -5.00
N SER A 263 -3.39 5.34 -4.66
CA SER A 263 -3.48 4.11 -5.46
C SER A 263 -4.89 3.51 -5.37
N LEU A 264 -5.48 3.48 -4.18
CA LEU A 264 -6.88 3.08 -3.98
C LEU A 264 -7.83 4.02 -4.72
N ARG A 265 -7.60 5.34 -4.72
CA ARG A 265 -8.43 6.28 -5.49
C ARG A 265 -8.49 5.92 -6.98
N LYS A 266 -7.38 5.56 -7.61
CA LYS A 266 -7.34 5.09 -9.01
C LYS A 266 -8.18 3.82 -9.21
N HIS A 267 -8.13 2.88 -8.27
CA HIS A 267 -8.96 1.68 -8.31
C HIS A 267 -10.46 1.99 -8.15
N LEU A 268 -10.80 2.95 -7.29
CA LEU A 268 -12.17 3.40 -7.06
C LEU A 268 -12.75 4.12 -8.29
N GLU A 269 -11.96 4.93 -8.98
CA GLU A 269 -12.34 5.57 -10.24
C GLU A 269 -12.71 4.53 -11.30
N PHE A 270 -11.89 3.47 -11.45
CA PHE A 270 -12.22 2.36 -12.35
C PHE A 270 -13.56 1.70 -11.97
N ALA A 271 -13.76 1.38 -10.70
CA ALA A 271 -15.02 0.78 -10.22
C ALA A 271 -16.25 1.68 -10.41
N LYS A 272 -16.05 3.01 -10.39
CA LYS A 272 -17.11 4.01 -10.57
C LYS A 272 -17.38 4.39 -12.02
N SER A 273 -16.54 3.94 -12.95
CA SER A 273 -16.63 4.27 -14.38
C SER A 273 -17.92 3.75 -15.01
N ASP A 274 -18.34 4.42 -16.10
CA ASP A 274 -19.50 4.00 -16.89
C ASP A 274 -19.29 2.62 -17.55
N GLU A 275 -18.03 2.28 -17.89
CA GLU A 275 -17.66 0.93 -18.34
C GLU A 275 -18.11 -0.13 -17.33
N ILE A 276 -17.89 0.11 -16.04
CA ILE A 276 -18.25 -0.85 -14.99
C ILE A 276 -19.74 -0.78 -14.66
N LYS A 277 -20.29 0.42 -14.49
CA LYS A 277 -21.68 0.60 -14.07
C LYS A 277 -22.71 0.15 -15.11
N SER A 278 -22.36 0.19 -16.41
CA SER A 278 -23.24 -0.27 -17.49
C SER A 278 -23.33 -1.80 -17.61
N LEU A 279 -22.42 -2.55 -17.00
CA LEU A 279 -22.43 -4.02 -17.05
C LEU A 279 -23.47 -4.63 -16.12
N GLU A 280 -24.08 -5.72 -16.57
CA GLU A 280 -24.88 -6.62 -15.73
C GLU A 280 -24.09 -7.13 -14.52
N PRO A 281 -24.71 -7.37 -13.35
CA PRO A 281 -24.01 -7.63 -12.09
C PRO A 281 -22.92 -8.72 -12.13
N VAL A 282 -23.18 -9.83 -12.82
CA VAL A 282 -22.20 -10.93 -12.97
C VAL A 282 -21.02 -10.50 -13.85
N LYS A 283 -21.28 -9.81 -14.96
CA LYS A 283 -20.23 -9.29 -15.85
C LYS A 283 -19.41 -8.21 -15.15
N ARG A 284 -20.07 -7.37 -14.34
CA ARG A 284 -19.44 -6.34 -13.51
C ARG A 284 -18.48 -6.97 -12.50
N ALA A 285 -18.93 -7.96 -11.74
CA ALA A 285 -18.09 -8.71 -10.80
C ALA A 285 -16.89 -9.37 -11.50
N PHE A 286 -17.11 -10.02 -12.65
CA PHE A 286 -16.03 -10.63 -13.43
C PHE A 286 -15.00 -9.59 -13.91
N ARG A 287 -15.46 -8.44 -14.40
CA ARG A 287 -14.59 -7.36 -14.89
C ARG A 287 -13.73 -6.77 -13.77
N LEU A 288 -14.32 -6.55 -12.59
CA LEU A 288 -13.59 -6.11 -11.39
C LEU A 288 -12.56 -7.15 -10.95
N ALA A 289 -12.94 -8.43 -10.89
CA ALA A 289 -12.03 -9.52 -10.52
C ALA A 289 -10.82 -9.59 -11.46
N LYS A 290 -11.05 -9.49 -12.77
CA LYS A 290 -9.98 -9.47 -13.77
C LYS A 290 -9.06 -8.25 -13.61
N TYR A 291 -9.63 -7.07 -13.39
CA TYR A 291 -8.84 -5.85 -13.15
C TYR A 291 -7.94 -5.99 -11.92
N ILE A 292 -8.48 -6.49 -10.80
CA ILE A 292 -7.72 -6.69 -9.57
C ILE A 292 -6.63 -7.74 -9.78
N ASP A 293 -6.94 -8.87 -10.42
CA ASP A 293 -5.94 -9.89 -10.74
C ASP A 293 -4.78 -9.30 -11.54
N GLN A 294 -5.05 -8.50 -12.56
CA GLN A 294 -4.02 -7.83 -13.35
C GLN A 294 -3.21 -6.81 -12.53
N SER A 295 -3.85 -6.08 -11.61
CA SER A 295 -3.17 -5.10 -10.77
C SER A 295 -2.30 -5.72 -9.66
N MET A 296 -2.60 -6.96 -9.26
CA MET A 296 -1.97 -7.65 -8.12
C MET A 296 -1.09 -8.84 -8.54
N THR A 297 -0.77 -8.97 -9.82
CA THR A 297 0.03 -10.06 -10.39
C THR A 297 1.29 -9.52 -11.06
N LEU A 298 2.46 -9.91 -10.53
CA LEU A 298 3.77 -9.51 -11.03
C LEU A 298 4.05 -9.97 -12.47
N GLU A 299 3.78 -11.24 -12.73
CA GLU A 299 4.09 -11.91 -14.00
C GLU A 299 2.96 -12.87 -14.36
N LYS A 300 2.78 -13.17 -15.64
CA LYS A 300 1.62 -13.94 -16.14
C LYS A 300 1.41 -15.29 -15.43
N ASP A 301 2.49 -15.90 -14.91
CA ASP A 301 2.51 -17.20 -14.22
C ASP A 301 2.50 -17.10 -12.68
N ASN A 302 2.47 -15.89 -12.11
CA ASN A 302 2.42 -15.64 -10.67
C ASN A 302 3.63 -16.15 -9.87
N ARG A 303 4.76 -16.49 -10.52
CA ARG A 303 5.89 -17.22 -9.92
C ARG A 303 6.49 -16.55 -8.68
N TYR A 304 6.52 -15.21 -8.67
CA TYR A 304 7.15 -14.44 -7.58
C TYR A 304 6.16 -13.88 -6.55
N THR A 305 4.85 -14.01 -6.76
CA THR A 305 3.84 -13.35 -5.91
C THR A 305 3.87 -13.84 -4.47
N MET A 306 4.06 -15.14 -4.23
CA MET A 306 4.19 -15.65 -2.85
C MET A 306 5.46 -15.12 -2.18
N ALA A 307 6.59 -15.14 -2.88
CA ALA A 307 7.85 -14.65 -2.32
C ALA A 307 7.79 -13.14 -2.02
N ALA A 308 7.22 -12.35 -2.93
CA ALA A 308 7.03 -10.91 -2.76
C ALA A 308 6.17 -10.58 -1.53
N VAL A 309 5.07 -11.31 -1.35
CA VAL A 309 4.19 -11.08 -0.19
C VAL A 309 4.77 -11.62 1.10
N VAL A 310 5.54 -12.72 1.08
CA VAL A 310 6.27 -13.18 2.27
C VAL A 310 7.26 -12.13 2.74
N LEU A 311 7.96 -11.49 1.81
CA LEU A 311 8.88 -10.39 2.11
C LEU A 311 8.14 -9.17 2.67
N LEU A 312 7.05 -8.75 2.04
CA LEU A 312 6.20 -7.66 2.55
C LEU A 312 5.68 -7.98 3.96
N THR A 313 5.20 -9.20 4.21
CA THR A 313 4.74 -9.62 5.53
C THR A 313 5.83 -9.54 6.59
N LYS A 314 7.08 -9.88 6.24
CA LYS A 314 8.20 -9.84 7.18
C LYS A 314 8.66 -8.40 7.43
N GLU A 315 8.86 -7.63 6.37
CA GLU A 315 9.42 -6.28 6.41
C GLU A 315 8.43 -5.27 7.02
N TYR A 316 7.13 -5.48 6.80
CA TYR A 316 6.06 -4.62 7.30
C TYR A 316 5.28 -5.28 8.45
N ALA A 317 5.88 -6.23 9.16
CA ALA A 317 5.24 -6.88 10.30
C ALA A 317 4.84 -5.83 11.35
N ASN A 318 3.56 -5.80 11.71
CA ASN A 318 2.99 -4.82 12.65
C ASN A 318 3.06 -3.35 12.19
N GLU A 319 3.35 -3.11 10.91
CA GLU A 319 3.34 -1.80 10.29
C GLU A 319 2.07 -1.60 9.45
N GLY A 320 1.59 -0.36 9.40
CA GLY A 320 0.47 0.03 8.58
C GLY A 320 0.83 0.04 7.09
N VAL A 321 0.03 -0.63 6.27
CA VAL A 321 0.12 -0.62 4.81
C VAL A 321 -1.25 -0.23 4.23
N LEU A 322 -1.29 0.87 3.49
CA LEU A 322 -2.49 1.25 2.73
C LEU A 322 -2.79 0.18 1.68
N ILE A 323 -4.06 -0.23 1.54
CA ILE A 323 -4.44 -1.36 0.68
C ILE A 323 -4.05 -1.15 -0.79
N GLY A 324 -4.13 0.08 -1.30
CA GLY A 324 -3.71 0.45 -2.65
C GLY A 324 -2.20 0.45 -2.82
N ASP A 325 -1.43 0.58 -1.73
CA ASP A 325 0.04 0.55 -1.77
C ASP A 325 0.62 -0.86 -1.77
N VAL A 326 -0.16 -1.90 -1.45
CA VAL A 326 0.33 -3.29 -1.42
C VAL A 326 1.01 -3.68 -2.74
N THR A 327 0.34 -3.42 -3.86
CA THR A 327 0.88 -3.73 -5.21
C THR A 327 2.05 -2.85 -5.56
N ARG A 328 2.11 -1.65 -5.02
CA ARG A 328 3.22 -0.73 -5.25
C ARG A 328 4.47 -1.14 -4.47
N ILE A 329 4.31 -1.60 -3.23
CA ILE A 329 5.42 -1.95 -2.32
C ILE A 329 6.14 -3.22 -2.75
N CYS A 330 5.43 -4.25 -3.22
CA CYS A 330 6.05 -5.53 -3.58
C CYS A 330 5.62 -6.08 -4.95
N GLY A 331 4.81 -5.33 -5.70
CA GLY A 331 4.35 -5.71 -7.04
C GLY A 331 3.25 -6.78 -7.07
N ALA A 332 2.83 -7.31 -5.92
CA ALA A 332 1.95 -8.49 -5.87
C ALA A 332 0.99 -8.50 -4.67
N GLY A 333 -0.14 -9.20 -4.81
CA GLY A 333 -1.09 -9.43 -3.73
C GLY A 333 -1.53 -10.88 -3.60
N VAL A 334 -1.72 -11.35 -2.35
CA VAL A 334 -2.32 -12.67 -2.04
C VAL A 334 -3.84 -12.59 -1.97
N CYS A 335 -4.49 -13.73 -1.71
CA CYS A 335 -5.94 -13.86 -1.56
C CYS A 335 -6.58 -12.79 -0.65
N ARG A 336 -5.99 -12.49 0.51
CA ARG A 336 -6.46 -11.47 1.44
C ARG A 336 -6.48 -10.06 0.84
N HIS A 337 -5.41 -9.67 0.15
CA HIS A 337 -5.30 -8.35 -0.49
C HIS A 337 -6.34 -8.20 -1.59
N ARG A 338 -6.44 -9.24 -2.44
CA ARG A 338 -7.35 -9.28 -3.57
C ARG A 338 -8.81 -9.29 -3.14
N ALA A 339 -9.15 -10.08 -2.14
CA ALA A 339 -10.53 -10.19 -1.65
C ALA A 339 -11.00 -8.91 -0.94
N LEU A 340 -10.10 -8.28 -0.16
CA LEU A 340 -10.38 -6.99 0.48
C LEU A 340 -10.59 -5.89 -0.57
N LEU A 341 -9.68 -5.76 -1.53
CA LEU A 341 -9.84 -4.77 -2.61
C LEU A 341 -11.10 -5.05 -3.43
N PHE A 342 -11.40 -6.32 -3.74
CA PHE A 342 -12.62 -6.69 -4.47
C PHE A 342 -13.88 -6.26 -3.72
N LYS A 343 -13.95 -6.51 -2.41
CA LYS A 343 -15.07 -6.05 -1.57
C LYS A 343 -15.24 -4.53 -1.67
N ILE A 344 -14.16 -3.77 -1.52
CA ILE A 344 -14.19 -2.30 -1.59
C ILE A 344 -14.68 -1.83 -2.96
N LEU A 345 -14.13 -2.36 -4.06
CA LEU A 345 -14.52 -1.96 -5.41
C LEU A 345 -15.94 -2.40 -5.77
N ALA A 346 -16.35 -3.58 -5.33
CA ALA A 346 -17.70 -4.11 -5.56
C ALA A 346 -18.77 -3.23 -4.89
N ASP A 347 -18.52 -2.76 -3.67
CA ASP A 347 -19.42 -1.85 -2.95
C ASP A 347 -19.64 -0.54 -3.73
N GLU A 348 -18.58 0.02 -4.31
CA GLU A 348 -18.64 1.26 -5.11
C GLU A 348 -19.26 1.04 -6.49
N ALA A 349 -19.12 -0.17 -7.01
CA ALA A 349 -19.75 -0.64 -8.24
C ALA A 349 -21.21 -1.08 -8.01
N GLY A 350 -21.76 -0.93 -6.81
CA GLY A 350 -23.16 -1.24 -6.48
C GLY A 350 -23.50 -2.73 -6.50
N LEU A 351 -22.55 -3.59 -6.13
CA LEU A 351 -22.74 -5.03 -5.99
C LEU A 351 -22.86 -5.43 -4.52
N ASP A 352 -23.78 -6.33 -4.20
CA ASP A 352 -23.90 -6.92 -2.87
C ASP A 352 -22.89 -8.07 -2.72
N VAL A 353 -21.76 -7.79 -2.07
CA VAL A 353 -20.64 -8.74 -1.98
C VAL A 353 -20.19 -8.96 -0.54
N ALA A 354 -20.12 -10.21 -0.09
CA ALA A 354 -19.49 -10.55 1.18
C ALA A 354 -17.95 -10.61 1.05
N LEU A 355 -17.24 -10.33 2.14
CA LEU A 355 -15.82 -10.66 2.30
C LEU A 355 -15.69 -11.87 3.21
N VAL A 356 -14.98 -12.89 2.77
CA VAL A 356 -14.90 -14.18 3.43
C VAL A 356 -13.45 -14.59 3.63
N ARG A 357 -13.16 -15.18 4.79
CA ARG A 357 -11.94 -15.92 5.06
C ARG A 357 -12.31 -17.30 5.61
N GLY A 358 -11.66 -18.34 5.12
CA GLY A 358 -11.91 -19.71 5.54
C GLY A 358 -10.76 -20.62 5.18
N ASN A 359 -10.99 -21.93 5.24
CA ASN A 359 -10.04 -22.88 4.74
C ASN A 359 -10.43 -23.24 3.30
N PHE A 360 -9.43 -23.33 2.45
CA PHE A 360 -9.55 -23.75 1.06
C PHE A 360 -8.67 -24.97 0.87
N GLY A 361 -9.21 -26.02 0.26
CA GLY A 361 -8.51 -27.29 0.19
C GLY A 361 -9.42 -28.49 -0.02
N ASP A 362 -8.84 -29.66 -0.04
CA ASP A 362 -9.55 -30.94 0.06
C ASP A 362 -9.39 -31.51 1.48
N ALA A 363 -9.80 -32.76 1.68
CA ALA A 363 -9.73 -33.41 2.99
C ALA A 363 -8.29 -33.56 3.51
N GLU A 364 -7.29 -33.55 2.63
CA GLU A 364 -5.89 -33.89 2.94
C GLU A 364 -5.00 -32.66 3.11
N ARG A 365 -5.36 -31.51 2.52
CA ARG A 365 -4.60 -30.26 2.65
C ARG A 365 -5.52 -29.06 2.80
N ARG A 366 -5.48 -28.42 3.96
CA ARG A 366 -6.24 -27.19 4.28
C ARG A 366 -5.29 -26.01 4.40
N GLU A 367 -5.47 -25.00 3.55
CA GLU A 367 -4.75 -23.73 3.64
C GLU A 367 -5.74 -22.60 3.90
N GLY A 368 -5.34 -21.60 4.69
CA GLY A 368 -6.16 -20.42 4.92
C GLY A 368 -6.28 -19.60 3.63
N HIS A 369 -7.50 -19.23 3.27
CA HIS A 369 -7.80 -18.49 2.04
C HIS A 369 -8.85 -17.41 2.27
N ALA A 370 -8.88 -16.42 1.38
CA ALA A 370 -9.88 -15.37 1.38
C ALA A 370 -10.48 -15.19 -0.01
N TRP A 371 -11.80 -15.02 -0.05
CA TRP A 371 -12.57 -14.85 -1.28
C TRP A 371 -13.77 -13.95 -1.01
N ASN A 372 -14.59 -13.75 -2.03
CA ASN A 372 -15.82 -12.98 -1.94
C ASN A 372 -17.02 -13.80 -2.36
N GLU A 373 -18.20 -13.43 -1.89
CA GLU A 373 -19.45 -14.03 -2.33
C GLU A 373 -20.35 -12.94 -2.89
N LEU A 374 -20.70 -13.04 -4.17
CA LEU A 374 -21.65 -12.14 -4.83
C LEU A 374 -23.06 -12.64 -4.57
N HIS A 375 -23.94 -11.75 -4.14
CA HIS A 375 -25.37 -12.00 -3.93
C HIS A 375 -26.17 -11.22 -4.96
N LEU A 376 -26.95 -11.91 -5.77
CA LEU A 376 -27.86 -11.29 -6.73
C LEU A 376 -29.26 -11.15 -6.14
N LYS A 377 -30.02 -10.17 -6.64
CA LYS A 377 -31.41 -9.92 -6.21
C LYS A 377 -32.35 -11.09 -6.50
N ASP A 378 -32.02 -11.93 -7.48
CA ASP A 378 -32.77 -13.13 -7.83
C ASP A 378 -32.41 -14.35 -6.96
N GLY A 379 -31.62 -14.16 -5.90
CA GLY A 379 -31.22 -15.21 -4.96
C GLY A 379 -30.01 -16.03 -5.40
N ARG A 380 -29.52 -15.87 -6.65
CA ARG A 380 -28.30 -16.55 -7.09
C ARG A 380 -27.08 -16.00 -6.34
N ARG A 381 -26.16 -16.91 -6.00
CA ARG A 381 -24.90 -16.58 -5.33
C ARG A 381 -23.70 -17.12 -6.09
N PHE A 382 -22.58 -16.43 -6.02
CA PHE A 382 -21.34 -16.83 -6.67
C PHE A 382 -20.15 -16.67 -5.73
N VAL A 383 -19.27 -17.67 -5.66
CA VAL A 383 -17.91 -17.48 -5.17
C VAL A 383 -17.16 -16.65 -6.22
N VAL A 384 -16.48 -15.60 -5.77
CA VAL A 384 -15.51 -14.84 -6.57
C VAL A 384 -14.15 -14.97 -5.90
N ASP A 385 -13.25 -15.72 -6.54
CA ASP A 385 -11.89 -15.95 -6.09
C ASP A 385 -10.92 -15.35 -7.10
N VAL A 386 -10.51 -14.11 -6.82
CA VAL A 386 -9.62 -13.33 -7.66
C VAL A 386 -8.22 -13.94 -7.72
N MET A 387 -7.76 -14.62 -6.65
CA MET A 387 -6.43 -15.23 -6.62
C MET A 387 -6.35 -16.46 -7.54
N HIS A 388 -7.41 -17.27 -7.59
CA HIS A 388 -7.48 -18.45 -8.45
C HIS A 388 -8.19 -18.21 -9.78
N ARG A 389 -8.56 -16.96 -10.09
CA ARG A 389 -9.28 -16.56 -11.32
C ARG A 389 -10.58 -17.35 -11.52
N ARG A 390 -11.36 -17.55 -10.45
CA ARG A 390 -12.58 -18.35 -10.45
C ARG A 390 -13.79 -17.51 -10.09
N MET A 391 -14.88 -17.74 -10.82
CA MET A 391 -16.21 -17.29 -10.45
C MET A 391 -17.16 -18.46 -10.64
N ILE A 392 -17.72 -18.97 -9.53
CA ILE A 392 -18.44 -20.25 -9.53
C ILE A 392 -19.79 -20.06 -8.83
N PRO A 393 -20.91 -20.55 -9.40
CA PRO A 393 -22.21 -20.54 -8.73
C PRO A 393 -22.17 -21.32 -7.40
N ILE A 394 -22.82 -20.79 -6.37
CA ILE A 394 -23.09 -21.50 -5.12
C ILE A 394 -24.45 -22.18 -5.26
N THR A 395 -24.46 -23.48 -5.56
CA THR A 395 -25.66 -24.30 -5.70
C THR A 395 -25.91 -25.15 -4.46
N VAL A 396 -27.18 -25.47 -4.19
CA VAL A 396 -27.62 -26.30 -3.05
C VAL A 396 -27.04 -27.72 -3.14
N GLU A 397 -26.92 -28.26 -4.36
CA GLU A 397 -26.13 -29.46 -4.66
C GLU A 397 -24.69 -29.03 -4.90
N ALA A 398 -23.92 -28.82 -3.81
CA ALA A 398 -22.55 -28.33 -3.93
C ALA A 398 -21.70 -29.31 -4.75
N ASN A 399 -21.36 -28.92 -5.99
CA ASN A 399 -20.38 -29.64 -6.78
C ASN A 399 -19.04 -29.70 -6.01
N VAL A 400 -18.16 -30.65 -6.36
CA VAL A 400 -16.90 -30.86 -5.65
C VAL A 400 -16.06 -29.56 -5.57
N ALA A 401 -16.17 -28.67 -6.56
CA ALA A 401 -15.43 -27.40 -6.59
C ALA A 401 -15.94 -26.38 -5.55
N THR A 402 -17.25 -26.24 -5.37
CA THR A 402 -17.86 -25.31 -4.40
C THR A 402 -17.67 -25.82 -2.97
N ARG A 403 -17.67 -27.14 -2.74
CA ARG A 403 -17.42 -27.74 -1.41
C ARG A 403 -16.08 -27.32 -0.80
N ARG A 404 -15.05 -27.10 -1.63
CA ARG A 404 -13.72 -26.66 -1.18
C ARG A 404 -13.68 -25.23 -0.62
N TYR A 405 -14.70 -24.42 -0.90
CA TYR A 405 -14.88 -23.07 -0.36
C TYR A 405 -15.84 -23.06 0.85
N LEU A 406 -16.56 -24.15 1.09
CA LEU A 406 -17.57 -24.24 2.16
C LEU A 406 -17.04 -24.94 3.43
N THR A 407 -15.75 -25.26 3.49
CA THR A 407 -15.12 -25.95 4.62
C THR A 407 -14.41 -24.95 5.53
N VAL A 408 -15.08 -24.51 6.60
CA VAL A 408 -14.47 -23.79 7.72
C VAL A 408 -14.48 -24.75 8.91
N GLU A 409 -13.31 -25.21 9.36
CA GLU A 409 -13.04 -25.91 10.64
C GLU A 409 -14.24 -26.15 11.58
N ASN A 410 -15.14 -27.08 11.23
CA ASN A 410 -16.28 -27.54 12.04
C ASN A 410 -17.18 -26.46 12.66
N LYS A 411 -17.41 -25.31 11.99
CA LYS A 411 -18.56 -24.44 12.32
C LYS A 411 -19.32 -24.03 11.05
N PRO A 412 -20.67 -24.04 11.09
CA PRO A 412 -21.47 -23.88 9.89
C PRO A 412 -21.34 -22.48 9.29
N TRP A 413 -21.48 -22.45 7.97
CA TRP A 413 -22.33 -21.56 7.18
C TRP A 413 -22.92 -20.33 7.89
N TYR A 414 -22.86 -19.20 7.19
CA TYR A 414 -23.53 -17.95 7.53
C TYR A 414 -25.05 -18.16 7.63
N GLU A 415 -25.51 -18.47 8.84
CA GLU A 415 -26.87 -18.27 9.35
C GLU A 415 -26.84 -18.65 10.84
N LEU A 416 -26.28 -17.77 11.67
CA LEU A 416 -26.78 -17.68 13.04
C LEU A 416 -27.69 -16.45 13.07
N PRO A 417 -29.00 -16.60 13.39
CA PRO A 417 -29.87 -15.44 13.56
C PRO A 417 -29.25 -14.49 14.60
N GLU A 418 -29.46 -13.18 14.42
CA GLU A 418 -28.92 -12.09 15.26
C GLU A 418 -29.14 -12.27 16.77
N THR A 419 -29.99 -13.22 17.19
CA THR A 419 -30.35 -13.48 18.59
C THR A 419 -29.52 -14.57 19.28
N ALA A 420 -28.52 -15.18 18.64
CA ALA A 420 -27.74 -16.27 19.23
C ALA A 420 -26.24 -15.93 19.37
N LEU A 421 -25.87 -15.13 20.38
CA LEU A 421 -24.89 -15.49 21.44
C LEU A 421 -24.48 -14.24 22.26
N PRO A 422 -24.20 -14.40 23.57
CA PRO A 422 -24.01 -13.29 24.50
C PRO A 422 -22.66 -12.60 24.32
N LEU A 423 -22.64 -11.30 24.63
CA LEU A 423 -21.43 -10.57 25.02
C LEU A 423 -20.80 -11.30 26.22
N SER A 424 -19.75 -12.10 26.00
CA SER A 424 -18.93 -12.59 27.11
C SER A 424 -17.46 -12.67 26.74
N ALA A 425 -16.72 -11.69 27.28
CA ALA A 425 -15.36 -11.67 27.85
C ALA A 425 -14.23 -12.59 27.30
N PRO A 426 -12.98 -12.11 27.33
CA PRO A 426 -11.83 -12.84 26.81
C PRO A 426 -11.44 -14.02 27.70
N ARG A 427 -10.81 -15.03 27.09
CA ARG A 427 -10.07 -16.10 27.79
C ARG A 427 -8.62 -16.14 27.26
N PRO A 428 -7.66 -16.53 28.12
CA PRO A 428 -6.30 -16.00 28.21
C PRO A 428 -5.40 -16.22 27.00
#